data_AF-A0A957J443-F1
#
_entry.id   AF-A0A957J443-F1
#
_cell.length_a   1.000
_cell.length_b   1.000
_cell.length_c   1.000
_cell.angle_alpha   90.00
_cell.angle_beta   90.00
_cell.angle_gamma   90.00
#
_symmetry.space_group_name_H-M   'P 1'
#
loop_
_entity.id
_entity.type
_entity.pdbx_description
1 polymer ?
#
loop_
_entity_poly.entity_id
_entity_poly.type
_entity_poly.pdbx_seq_one_letter_code
_entity_poly.pdbx_strand_id
1 'polypeptide(L)' 'MIHPATELRFVNPVIGYGVFATAVIPTGTIVYVQDRLEHVIHPNDPIRQDPAYKAVIEKYSFRDEAGNYVVSWDFAKYV' A
#
# COMPACT_ATOMS: atom_id res chain seq x y z
N MET A 1 1.98 2.61 2.76
CA MET A 1 3.39 2.97 3.04
C MET A 1 3.67 4.31 2.39
N ILE A 2 4.21 5.29 3.12
CA ILE A 2 4.39 6.68 2.69
C ILE A 2 5.88 6.88 2.34
N HIS A 3 6.20 7.51 1.20
CA HIS A 3 7.59 7.77 0.78
C HIS A 3 8.35 8.57 1.87
N PRO A 4 9.62 8.27 2.20
CA PRO A 4 10.31 8.89 3.34
C PRO A 4 10.44 10.42 3.22
N ALA A 5 10.45 10.95 2.00
CA ALA A 5 10.42 12.39 1.74
C ALA A 5 9.00 12.98 1.69
N THR A 6 8.06 12.43 2.46
CA THR A 6 6.70 12.97 2.58
C THR A 6 6.22 12.97 4.02
N GLU A 7 5.30 13.87 4.34
CA GLU A 7 4.69 13.97 5.66
C GLU A 7 3.20 14.29 5.57
N LEU A 8 2.47 13.96 6.64
CA LEU A 8 1.05 14.29 6.76
C LEU A 8 0.90 15.67 7.40
N ARG A 9 0.15 16.57 6.75
CA ARG A 9 -0.20 17.89 7.32
C ARG A 9 -1.70 18.08 7.31
N PHE A 10 -2.23 18.67 8.38
CA PHE A 10 -3.61 19.15 8.38
C PHE A 10 -3.73 20.37 7.47
N VAL A 11 -4.68 20.34 6.54
CA VAL A 11 -4.92 21.42 5.58
C VAL A 11 -5.98 22.37 6.12
N ASN A 12 -7.20 21.88 6.34
CA ASN A 12 -8.33 22.61 6.94
C ASN A 12 -9.50 21.63 7.23
N PRO A 13 -10.59 22.06 7.88
CA PRO A 13 -11.72 21.19 8.21
C PRO A 13 -12.48 20.59 7.02
N VAL A 14 -12.36 21.17 5.82
CA VAL A 14 -13.06 20.69 4.62
C VAL A 14 -12.25 19.58 3.91
N ILE A 15 -10.93 19.76 3.80
CA ILE A 15 -10.02 18.83 3.13
C ILE A 15 -9.50 17.75 4.10
N GLY A 16 -9.32 18.08 5.38
CA GLY A 16 -8.70 17.22 6.36
C GLY A 16 -7.17 17.22 6.22
N TYR A 17 -6.57 16.03 6.16
CA TYR A 17 -5.13 15.85 6.05
C TYR A 17 -4.68 15.63 4.61
N GLY A 18 -3.57 16.25 4.24
CA GLY A 18 -2.88 16.04 2.96
C GLY A 18 -1.48 15.47 3.16
N VAL A 19 -0.96 14.83 2.12
CA VAL A 19 0.42 14.34 2.07
C VAL A 19 1.26 15.36 1.30
N PHE A 20 2.36 15.82 1.90
CA PHE A 20 3.22 16.86 1.35
C PHE A 20 4.64 16.33 1.19
N ALA A 21 5.30 16.68 0.08
CA ALA A 21 6.71 16.39 -0.10
C ALA A 21 7.58 17.28 0.82
N THR A 22 8.54 16.67 1.50
CA THR A 22 9.52 17.36 2.36
C THR A 22 10.86 17.60 1.65
N ALA A 23 11.09 16.93 0.52
CA ALA A 23 12.20 17.13 -0.39
C ALA A 23 11.77 16.86 -1.85
N VAL A 24 12.65 17.15 -2.81
CA VAL A 24 12.40 16.85 -4.22
C VAL A 24 12.28 15.33 -4.40
N ILE A 25 11.19 14.89 -5.01
CA ILE A 25 10.98 13.49 -5.41
C ILE A 25 11.27 13.41 -6.92
N PRO A 26 12.24 12.57 -7.36
CA PRO A 26 12.57 12.45 -8.77
C PRO A 26 11.38 12.03 -9.66
N THR A 27 11.36 12.52 -10.89
CA THR A 27 10.37 12.08 -11.89
C THR A 27 10.48 10.58 -12.11
N GLY A 28 9.33 9.89 -12.07
CA GLY A 28 9.26 8.43 -12.22
C GLY A 28 9.28 7.66 -10.90
N THR A 29 9.51 8.32 -9.76
CA THR A 29 9.28 7.69 -8.45
C THR A 29 7.79 7.44 -8.24
N ILE A 30 7.44 6.19 -7.95
CA ILE A 30 6.09 5.81 -7.55
C ILE A 30 5.94 6.15 -6.06
N VAL A 31 4.87 6.88 -5.73
CA VAL A 31 4.45 7.13 -4.34
C VAL A 31 3.09 6.49 -4.13
N TYR A 32 2.80 6.11 -2.90
CA TYR A 32 1.61 5.35 -2.58
C TYR A 32 1.07 5.74 -1.20
N VAL A 33 -0.24 5.58 -1.03
CA VAL A 33 -0.95 5.70 0.25
C VAL A 33 -1.95 4.57 0.29
N GLN A 34 -1.96 3.83 1.40
CA GLN A 34 -2.93 2.76 1.59
C GLN A 34 -4.31 3.37 1.89
N ASP A 35 -5.32 2.89 1.17
CA ASP A 35 -6.72 3.23 1.42
C ASP A 35 -7.55 1.98 1.76
N ARG A 36 -8.87 2.17 1.95
CA ARG A 36 -9.78 1.12 2.42
C ARG A 36 -10.23 0.13 1.34
N LEU A 37 -9.91 0.37 0.07
CA LEU A 37 -10.26 -0.50 -1.06
C LEU A 37 -9.24 -1.60 -1.30
N GLU A 38 -8.13 -1.59 -0.56
CA GLU A 38 -7.15 -2.67 -0.61
C GLU A 38 -7.66 -3.92 0.07
N HIS A 39 -7.30 -5.07 -0.51
CA HIS A 39 -7.65 -6.35 0.05
C HIS A 39 -6.48 -6.90 0.87
N VAL A 40 -6.67 -6.94 2.19
CA VAL A 40 -5.68 -7.44 3.15
C VAL A 40 -5.99 -8.89 3.49
N ILE A 41 -5.06 -9.78 3.16
CA ILE A 41 -5.13 -11.20 3.46
C ILE A 41 -4.23 -11.48 4.65
N HIS A 42 -4.78 -11.90 5.79
CA HIS A 42 -4.05 -12.11 7.03
C HIS A 42 -3.26 -13.42 7.07
N PRO A 43 -2.19 -13.55 7.90
CA PRO A 43 -1.38 -14.76 8.05
C PRO A 43 -2.16 -16.07 8.17
N ASN A 44 -3.28 -16.04 8.89
CA ASN A 44 -4.09 -17.21 9.19
C ASN A 44 -5.28 -17.38 8.21
N ASP A 45 -5.37 -16.58 7.15
CA ASP A 45 -6.44 -16.68 6.18
C ASP A 45 -6.31 -18.00 5.36
N PRO A 46 -7.34 -18.87 5.34
CA PRO A 46 -7.33 -20.11 4.60
C PRO A 46 -6.99 -19.95 3.11
N ILE A 47 -7.31 -18.81 2.50
CA ILE A 47 -7.07 -18.55 1.08
C ILE A 47 -5.58 -18.61 0.72
N ARG A 48 -4.68 -18.38 1.70
CA ARG A 48 -3.23 -18.49 1.51
C ARG A 48 -2.76 -19.91 1.23
N GLN A 49 -3.49 -20.89 1.78
CA GLN A 49 -3.18 -22.30 1.63
C GLN A 49 -3.90 -22.92 0.43
N ASP A 50 -4.87 -22.22 -0.16
CA ASP A 50 -5.56 -22.67 -1.36
C ASP A 50 -4.59 -22.63 -2.57
N PRO A 51 -4.26 -23.79 -3.17
CA PRO A 51 -3.35 -23.86 -4.30
C PRO A 51 -3.82 -23.05 -5.52
N ALA A 52 -5.13 -22.82 -5.67
CA ALA A 52 -5.69 -22.04 -6.77
C ALA A 52 -5.31 -20.56 -6.70
N TYR A 53 -5.15 -20.03 -5.49
CA TYR A 53 -4.91 -18.60 -5.26
C TYR A 53 -3.48 -18.27 -4.87
N LYS A 54 -2.71 -19.23 -4.35
CA LYS A 54 -1.34 -18.99 -3.86
C LYS A 54 -0.46 -18.21 -4.86
N ALA A 55 -0.42 -18.66 -6.12
CA ALA A 55 0.37 -17.99 -7.16
C ALA A 55 -0.15 -16.59 -7.51
N VAL A 56 -1.46 -16.37 -7.44
CA VAL A 56 -2.09 -15.06 -7.70
C VAL A 56 -1.77 -14.10 -6.56
N ILE A 57 -1.92 -14.54 -5.31
CA ILE A 57 -1.60 -13.75 -4.12
C ILE A 57 -0.13 -13.33 -4.16
N GLU A 58 0.80 -14.27 -4.33
CA GLU A 58 2.24 -13.97 -4.40
C GLU A 58 2.59 -13.01 -5.55
N LYS A 59 1.90 -13.12 -6.69
CA LYS A 59 2.14 -12.28 -7.87
C LYS A 59 1.58 -10.86 -7.74
N TYR A 60 0.41 -10.68 -7.16
CA TYR A 60 -0.32 -9.39 -7.19
C TYR A 60 -0.34 -8.65 -5.86
N SER A 61 0.25 -9.19 -4.80
CA SER A 61 0.40 -8.50 -3.51
C SER A 61 1.85 -8.17 -3.17
N PHE A 62 2.02 -7.22 -2.25
CA PHE A 62 3.23 -7.09 -1.43
C PHE A 62 2.97 -7.61 -0.01
N ARG A 63 4.03 -7.77 0.77
CA ARG A 63 3.95 -8.21 2.16
C ARG A 63 4.26 -7.04 3.09
N ASP A 64 3.36 -6.73 4.01
CA ASP A 64 3.57 -5.70 5.02
C ASP A 64 4.42 -6.22 6.22
N GLU A 65 4.74 -5.32 7.16
CA GLU A 65 5.53 -5.63 8.35
C GLU A 65 4.87 -6.65 9.30
N ALA A 66 3.54 -6.75 9.27
CA ALA A 66 2.79 -7.74 10.04
C ALA A 66 2.69 -9.09 9.32
N GLY A 67 3.24 -9.19 8.10
CA GLY A 67 3.21 -10.38 7.28
C GLY A 67 1.87 -10.62 6.57
N ASN A 68 1.00 -9.60 6.50
CA ASN A 68 -0.18 -9.61 5.66
C ASN A 68 0.22 -9.56 4.18
N TYR A 69 -0.57 -10.19 3.32
CA TYR A 69 -0.50 -9.92 1.89
C TYR A 69 -1.51 -8.82 1.57
N VAL A 70 -1.02 -7.76 0.95
CA VAL A 70 -1.84 -6.60 0.59
C VAL A 70 -1.98 -6.59 -0.92
N VAL A 71 -3.17 -6.94 -1.40
CA VAL A 71 -3.52 -6.89 -2.82
C VAL A 71 -4.07 -5.50 -3.10
N SER A 72 -3.37 -4.79 -3.99
CA SER A 72 -3.80 -3.48 -4.47
C SER A 72 -4.20 -3.56 -5.94
N TRP A 73 -5.04 -2.61 -6.35
CA TRP A 73 -5.52 -2.51 -7.73
C TRP A 73 -4.52 -1.77 -8.64
N ASP A 74 -3.53 -1.10 -8.03
CA ASP A 74 -2.53 -0.30 -8.72
C ASP A 74 -1.12 -0.89 -8.59
N PHE A 75 -0.10 -0.03 -8.70
CA PHE A 75 1.31 -0.39 -8.62
C PHE A 75 1.89 -0.38 -7.20
N ALA A 76 1.06 -0.35 -6.14
CA ALA A 76 1.51 -0.35 -4.74
C ALA A 76 2.50 -1.46 -4.40
N LYS A 77 2.44 -2.60 -5.10
CA LYS A 77 3.41 -3.69 -4.94
C LYS A 77 4.87 -3.29 -5.21
N TYR A 78 5.10 -2.25 -6.00
CA TYR A 78 6.42 -1.78 -6.39
C TYR A 78 6.96 -0.63 -5.53
N VAL A 79 6.22 -0.25 -4.47
CA VAL A 79 6.61 0.78 -3.50
C VAL A 79 7.08 0.11 -2.22
#